data_AF-A0A0N4UJZ0-F1
#
_entry.id   AF-A0A0N4UJZ0-F1
#
_cell.length_a   1.000
_cell.length_b   1.000
_cell.length_c   1.000
_cell.angle_alpha   90.00
_cell.angle_beta   90.00
_cell.angle_gamma   90.00
#
_symmetry.space_group_name_H-M   'P 1'
#
loop_
_entity.id
_entity.type
_entity.pdbx_description
1 polymer ?
#
loop_
_entity_poly.entity_id
_entity_poly.type
_entity_poly.pdbx_seq_one_letter_code
_entity_poly.pdbx_strand_id
1 'polypeptide(L)'
;YYTGTIIRSSGVRDIQTTIWISVCISAVNFFATFVPLYAIERIGRRVLLLISVAGIIVSLISMGTAFVIINNESAKVMPYNITALNNELGHGAARCNLYRSGSQYFKFSNCDFCVTDEHCGFCEPKEVPGAGICAPFSKVDNNFASYGPCSAELIDSNHEWADNYCHTKYTILPIIVMLIYLVFFAIGFGPLPWALNAEFYPTWARGTCAFFIYAGITCITFIFSYIFVPETKGYNIEEIEMLFMSKKDRKKVTSAQQAF
;
A
#
# COMPACT_ATOMS: atom_id res chain seq x y z
N TYR A 1 -4.07 -8.54 6.09
CA TYR A 1 -4.66 -8.07 4.83
C TYR A 1 -3.71 -7.06 4.17
N TYR A 2 -3.55 -5.85 4.71
CA TYR A 2 -2.71 -4.79 4.10
C TYR A 2 -1.26 -5.16 3.80
N THR A 3 -0.58 -5.91 4.69
CA THR A 3 0.81 -6.35 4.46
C THR A 3 0.96 -7.16 3.18
N GLY A 4 -0.03 -8.01 2.86
CA GLY A 4 -0.02 -8.80 1.62
C GLY A 4 -0.10 -7.90 0.38
N THR A 5 -0.99 -6.89 0.40
CA THR A 5 -1.11 -5.91 -0.68
C THR A 5 0.18 -5.14 -0.89
N ILE A 6 0.82 -4.65 0.18
CA ILE A 6 2.09 -3.90 0.09
C ILE A 6 3.21 -4.78 -0.49
N ILE A 7 3.29 -6.05 -0.08
CA ILE A 7 4.26 -6.99 -0.64
C ILE A 7 3.98 -7.24 -2.13
N ARG A 8 2.73 -7.34 -2.54
CA ARG A 8 2.38 -7.47 -3.96
C ARG A 8 2.71 -6.23 -4.77
N SER A 9 2.45 -5.04 -4.24
CA SER A 9 2.82 -3.77 -4.86
C SER A 9 4.34 -3.63 -5.07
N SER A 10 5.17 -4.37 -4.33
CA SER A 10 6.60 -4.44 -4.62
C SER A 10 6.96 -5.24 -5.89
N GLY A 11 6.01 -5.95 -6.50
CA GLY A 11 6.21 -6.78 -7.69
C GLY A 11 6.19 -8.29 -7.42
N VAL A 12 5.77 -8.73 -6.23
CA VAL A 12 5.63 -10.16 -5.92
C VAL A 12 4.33 -10.69 -6.55
N ARG A 13 4.49 -11.60 -7.51
CA ARG A 13 3.38 -12.15 -8.31
C ARG A 13 2.56 -13.17 -7.52
N ASP A 14 3.25 -14.17 -6.97
CA ASP A 14 2.57 -15.34 -6.38
C ASP A 14 1.97 -15.05 -4.99
N ILE A 15 0.77 -15.58 -4.76
CA ILE A 15 0.11 -15.52 -3.44
C ILE A 15 0.95 -16.27 -2.40
N GLN A 16 1.52 -17.41 -2.78
CA GLN A 16 2.29 -18.27 -1.87
C GLN A 16 3.60 -17.62 -1.43
N THR A 17 4.34 -16.97 -2.33
CA THR A 17 5.58 -16.26 -1.97
C THR A 17 5.26 -15.08 -1.06
N THR A 18 4.17 -14.35 -1.30
CA THR A 18 3.66 -13.29 -0.42
C THR A 18 3.38 -13.80 1.00
N ILE A 19 2.77 -14.98 1.14
CA ILE A 19 2.51 -15.62 2.43
C ILE A 19 3.82 -15.97 3.13
N TRP A 20 4.76 -16.63 2.45
CA TRP A 20 6.07 -16.98 3.02
C TRP A 20 6.88 -15.75 3.43
N ILE A 21 6.87 -14.68 2.63
CA ILE A 21 7.50 -13.40 2.99
C ILE A 21 6.85 -12.83 4.26
N SER A 22 5.52 -12.85 4.37
CA SER A 22 4.78 -12.38 5.56
C SER A 22 5.12 -13.20 6.82
N VAL A 23 5.29 -14.51 6.68
CA VAL A 23 5.74 -15.40 7.75
C VAL A 23 7.17 -15.05 8.16
N CYS A 24 8.08 -14.85 7.21
CA CYS A 24 9.46 -14.44 7.48
C CYS A 24 9.53 -13.09 8.21
N ILE A 25 8.76 -12.10 7.77
CA ILE A 25 8.64 -10.77 8.42
C ILE A 25 8.20 -10.93 9.88
N SER A 26 7.20 -11.76 10.13
CA SER A 26 6.69 -12.03 11.47
C SER A 26 7.72 -12.76 12.35
N ALA A 27 8.44 -13.72 11.78
CA ALA A 27 9.52 -14.42 12.47
C ALA A 27 10.67 -13.48 12.83
N VAL A 28 11.09 -12.60 11.91
CA VAL A 28 12.12 -11.59 12.18
C VAL A 28 11.68 -10.65 13.30
N ASN A 29 10.44 -10.17 13.30
CA ASN A 29 9.92 -9.33 14.38
C ASN A 29 9.91 -10.07 15.74
N PHE A 30 9.54 -11.36 15.75
CA PHE A 30 9.59 -12.20 16.94
C PHE A 30 11.02 -12.35 17.49
N PHE A 31 11.98 -12.73 16.64
CA PHE A 31 13.37 -12.91 17.07
C PHE A 31 14.05 -11.58 17.43
N ALA A 32 13.78 -10.52 16.69
CA ALA A 32 14.32 -9.19 16.95
C ALA A 32 13.85 -8.61 18.28
N THR A 33 12.73 -9.09 18.84
CA THR A 33 12.22 -8.68 20.17
C THR A 33 13.09 -9.20 21.32
N PHE A 34 13.85 -10.29 21.13
CA PHE A 34 14.80 -10.78 22.14
C PHE A 34 16.11 -9.98 22.15
N VAL A 35 16.47 -9.35 21.04
CA VAL A 35 17.68 -8.53 20.92
C VAL A 35 17.74 -7.40 21.95
N PRO A 36 16.68 -6.58 22.17
CA PRO A 36 16.67 -5.58 23.23
C PRO A 36 16.91 -6.17 24.61
N LEU A 37 16.30 -7.33 24.94
CA LEU A 37 16.44 -7.93 26.27
C LEU A 37 17.92 -8.19 26.61
N TYR A 38 18.71 -8.62 25.63
CA TYR A 38 20.15 -8.80 25.78
C TYR A 38 20.94 -7.48 25.68
N ALA A 39 20.58 -6.63 24.71
CA ALA A 39 21.32 -5.40 24.39
C ALA A 39 21.15 -4.29 25.43
N ILE A 40 20.00 -4.23 26.12
CA ILE A 40 19.67 -3.22 27.14
C ILE A 40 20.68 -3.21 28.27
N GLU A 41 21.11 -4.38 28.74
CA GLU A 41 22.06 -4.52 29.86
C GLU A 41 23.49 -4.16 29.45
N ARG A 42 23.85 -4.32 28.16
CA ARG A 42 25.22 -4.13 27.65
C ARG A 42 25.49 -2.72 27.13
N ILE A 43 24.58 -2.18 26.33
CA ILE A 43 24.77 -0.92 25.57
C ILE A 43 24.18 0.29 26.30
N GLY A 44 23.17 0.05 27.14
CA GLY A 44 22.40 1.08 27.81
C GLY A 44 21.21 1.57 27.00
N ARG A 45 20.12 1.88 27.70
CA ARG A 45 18.79 2.15 27.12
C ARG A 45 18.74 3.38 26.21
N ARG A 46 19.37 4.49 26.62
CA ARG A 46 19.36 5.75 25.85
C ARG A 46 20.06 5.62 24.49
N VAL A 47 21.22 4.97 24.48
CA VAL A 47 22.00 4.77 23.25
C VAL A 47 21.25 3.81 22.32
N LEU A 48 20.69 2.74 22.87
CA LEU A 48 19.87 1.79 22.10
C LEU A 48 18.66 2.47 21.44
N LEU A 49 17.97 3.36 22.17
CA LEU A 49 16.85 4.13 21.62
C LEU A 49 17.31 5.06 20.49
N LEU A 50 18.38 5.84 20.69
CA LEU A 50 18.87 6.77 19.67
C LEU A 50 19.32 6.05 18.38
N ILE A 51 19.99 4.89 18.52
CA ILE A 51 20.36 4.05 17.37
C ILE A 51 19.12 3.54 16.65
N SER A 52 18.10 3.06 17.40
CA SER A 52 16.86 2.57 16.79
C SER A 52 16.11 3.66 16.03
N VAL A 53 15.98 4.85 16.61
CA VAL A 53 15.29 5.99 15.97
C VAL A 53 16.04 6.43 14.72
N ALA A 54 17.37 6.53 14.77
CA ALA A 54 18.18 6.84 13.59
C ALA A 54 18.00 5.80 12.48
N GLY A 55 18.03 4.50 12.82
CA GLY A 55 17.80 3.40 11.87
C GLY A 55 16.40 3.40 11.27
N ILE A 56 15.37 3.72 12.08
CA ILE A 56 14.00 3.89 11.61
C ILE A 56 13.89 5.05 10.61
N ILE A 57 14.47 6.21 10.91
CA ILE A 57 14.44 7.37 10.01
C ILE A 57 15.08 7.02 8.66
N VAL A 58 16.27 6.41 8.68
CA VAL A 58 16.98 6.01 7.46
C VAL A 58 16.15 5.00 6.66
N SER A 59 15.63 3.95 7.32
CA SER A 59 14.85 2.90 6.64
C SER A 59 13.53 3.42 6.06
N LEU A 60 12.84 4.35 6.73
CA LEU A 60 11.63 4.97 6.19
C LEU A 60 11.91 5.82 4.95
N ILE A 61 13.00 6.60 4.97
CA ILE A 61 13.44 7.37 3.79
C ILE A 61 13.78 6.41 2.64
N SER A 62 14.54 5.34 2.92
CA SER A 62 14.88 4.32 1.93
C SER A 62 13.66 3.57 1.38
N MET A 63 12.63 3.34 2.20
CA MET A 63 11.40 2.68 1.76
C MET A 63 10.63 3.60 0.79
N GLY A 64 10.53 4.89 1.14
CA GLY A 64 9.91 5.89 0.26
C GLY A 64 10.62 6.02 -1.08
N THR A 65 11.96 6.05 -1.09
CA THR A 65 12.73 6.10 -2.34
C THR A 65 12.60 4.81 -3.15
N ALA A 66 12.51 3.64 -2.51
CA ALA A 66 12.31 2.37 -3.19
C ALA A 66 11.00 2.36 -4.00
N PHE A 67 9.88 2.78 -3.39
CA PHE A 67 8.60 2.85 -4.11
C PHE A 67 8.60 3.90 -5.24
N VAL A 68 9.27 5.04 -5.06
CA VAL A 68 9.42 6.04 -6.13
C VAL A 68 10.19 5.46 -7.33
N ILE A 69 11.25 4.68 -7.07
CA ILE A 69 12.00 4.00 -8.13
C ILE A 69 11.13 2.95 -8.84
N ILE A 70 10.39 2.14 -8.09
CA ILE A 70 9.46 1.13 -8.64
C ILE A 70 8.41 1.79 -9.55
N ASN A 71 7.79 2.88 -9.09
CA ASN A 71 6.80 3.64 -9.85
C ASN A 71 7.39 4.19 -11.17
N ASN A 72 8.61 4.71 -11.14
CA ASN A 72 9.26 5.27 -12.33
C ASN A 72 9.70 4.22 -13.36
N GLU A 73 10.04 3.00 -12.93
CA GLU A 73 10.38 1.88 -13.83
C GLU A 73 9.18 1.06 -14.28
N SER A 74 8.00 1.29 -13.68
CA SER A 74 6.79 0.56 -14.02
C SER A 74 6.42 0.75 -15.50
N ALA A 75 5.91 -0.33 -16.12
CA ALA A 75 5.50 -0.33 -17.52
C ALA A 75 4.52 0.80 -17.84
N LYS A 76 4.69 1.45 -18.99
CA LYS A 76 3.84 2.58 -19.41
C LYS A 76 2.52 2.07 -19.99
N VAL A 77 1.45 2.83 -19.79
CA VAL A 77 0.15 2.51 -20.40
C VAL A 77 0.18 2.86 -21.89
N MET A 78 -0.11 1.88 -22.75
CA MET A 78 -0.23 2.03 -24.19
C MET A 78 -1.68 2.33 -24.58
N PRO A 79 -1.91 3.16 -25.61
CA PRO A 79 -3.25 3.36 -26.13
C PRO A 79 -3.85 2.10 -26.75
N TYR A 80 -4.96 1.64 -26.19
CA TYR A 80 -5.76 0.57 -26.79
C TYR A 80 -6.92 1.15 -27.61
N ASN A 81 -7.05 0.71 -28.86
CA ASN A 81 -8.16 1.11 -29.73
C ASN A 81 -9.47 0.44 -29.27
N ILE A 82 -10.17 1.10 -28.36
CA ILE A 82 -11.49 0.72 -27.84
C ILE A 82 -12.63 0.73 -28.89
N THR A 83 -12.35 1.01 -30.17
CA THR A 83 -13.35 1.08 -31.24
C THR A 83 -14.07 -0.24 -31.55
N ALA A 84 -13.64 -1.37 -30.99
CA ALA A 84 -14.33 -2.66 -31.07
C ALA A 84 -15.28 -2.93 -29.88
N LEU A 85 -15.40 -2.00 -28.93
CA LEU A 85 -16.04 -2.25 -27.62
C LEU A 85 -17.24 -1.31 -27.36
N ASN A 86 -17.98 -0.96 -28.42
CA ASN A 86 -18.92 0.16 -28.35
C ASN A 86 -20.38 -0.23 -28.01
N ASN A 87 -20.73 -1.50 -27.79
CA ASN A 87 -22.15 -1.87 -27.59
C ASN A 87 -22.49 -2.77 -26.40
N GLU A 88 -21.56 -3.41 -25.67
CA GLU A 88 -21.94 -4.27 -24.52
C GLU A 88 -21.03 -4.17 -23.28
N LEU A 89 -19.90 -3.47 -23.32
CA LEU A 89 -19.01 -3.36 -22.16
C LEU A 89 -19.31 -2.12 -21.32
N GLY A 90 -20.42 -2.20 -20.59
CA GLY A 90 -20.94 -1.15 -19.71
C GLY A 90 -19.99 -0.78 -18.55
N HIS A 91 -20.00 0.53 -18.21
CA HIS A 91 -19.41 1.26 -17.06
C HIS A 91 -17.97 0.95 -16.58
N GLY A 92 -17.50 -0.30 -16.58
CA GLY A 92 -16.17 -0.68 -16.11
C GLY A 92 -15.04 -0.20 -17.02
N ALA A 93 -15.22 -0.25 -18.34
CA ALA A 93 -14.19 0.21 -19.29
C ALA A 93 -13.90 1.71 -19.16
N ALA A 94 -14.88 2.51 -18.73
CA ALA A 94 -14.70 3.93 -18.48
C ALA A 94 -13.85 4.18 -17.21
N ARG A 95 -13.97 3.36 -16.16
CA ARG A 95 -13.27 3.59 -14.88
C ARG A 95 -11.74 3.51 -15.01
N CYS A 96 -11.24 2.65 -15.89
CA CYS A 96 -9.80 2.46 -16.10
C CYS A 96 -9.20 3.33 -17.24
N ASN A 97 -10.02 4.07 -18.02
CA ASN A 97 -9.60 4.76 -19.27
C ASN A 97 -9.99 6.26 -19.36
N LEU A 98 -9.66 7.11 -18.38
CA LEU A 98 -10.08 8.54 -18.36
C LEU A 98 -8.96 9.61 -18.29
N TYR A 99 -8.36 9.98 -19.44
CA TYR A 99 -7.80 11.31 -19.82
C TYR A 99 -7.33 11.40 -21.29
N ARG A 100 -7.79 12.39 -22.05
CA ARG A 100 -7.61 12.49 -23.50
C ARG A 100 -6.14 12.68 -23.99
N SER A 101 -5.50 11.66 -24.56
CA SER A 101 -4.37 11.74 -25.50
C SER A 101 -4.87 11.72 -26.95
N GLY A 102 -4.82 12.88 -27.62
CA GLY A 102 -5.37 13.04 -28.97
C GLY A 102 -6.90 12.89 -28.99
N SER A 103 -7.40 11.77 -29.49
CA SER A 103 -8.82 11.36 -29.46
C SER A 103 -9.15 10.31 -28.40
N GLN A 104 -8.17 9.81 -27.62
CA GLN A 104 -8.31 8.64 -26.74
C GLN A 104 -8.16 9.00 -25.26
N TYR A 105 -8.89 8.42 -24.31
CA TYR A 105 -8.80 8.78 -22.88
C TYR A 105 -8.01 7.71 -22.03
N PHE A 106 -7.06 8.11 -21.17
CA PHE A 106 -6.21 7.33 -20.25
C PHE A 106 -6.12 7.92 -18.84
N LYS A 107 -6.70 7.30 -17.80
CA LYS A 107 -6.65 7.83 -16.41
C LYS A 107 -5.25 7.68 -15.80
N PHE A 108 -4.52 6.67 -16.22
CA PHE A 108 -3.28 6.21 -15.61
C PHE A 108 -2.12 6.26 -16.61
N SER A 109 -0.92 6.62 -16.15
CA SER A 109 0.26 6.75 -17.00
C SER A 109 1.14 5.50 -17.03
N ASN A 110 1.10 4.69 -15.96
CA ASN A 110 1.90 3.49 -15.78
C ASN A 110 1.11 2.39 -15.05
N CYS A 111 1.72 1.21 -14.95
CA CYS A 111 1.15 0.06 -14.25
C CYS A 111 0.81 0.38 -12.78
N ASP A 112 1.71 1.04 -12.03
CA ASP A 112 1.53 1.32 -10.60
C ASP A 112 0.24 2.10 -10.31
N PHE A 113 -0.01 3.19 -11.06
CA PHE A 113 -1.26 3.94 -10.90
C PHE A 113 -2.50 3.15 -11.35
N CYS A 114 -2.37 2.26 -12.33
CA CYS A 114 -3.47 1.42 -12.82
C CYS A 114 -3.90 0.38 -11.77
N VAL A 115 -2.96 -0.36 -11.20
CA VAL A 115 -3.23 -1.45 -10.23
C VAL A 115 -3.53 -0.94 -8.81
N THR A 116 -3.34 0.36 -8.56
CA THR A 116 -3.73 1.00 -7.29
C THR A 116 -5.26 1.14 -7.17
N ASP A 117 -5.98 1.17 -8.29
CA ASP A 117 -7.45 1.21 -8.32
C ASP A 117 -8.03 -0.21 -8.19
N GLU A 118 -8.91 -0.42 -7.20
CA GLU A 118 -9.48 -1.75 -6.89
C GLU A 118 -10.25 -2.38 -8.07
N HIS A 119 -10.67 -1.58 -9.05
CA HIS A 119 -11.45 -2.06 -10.19
C HIS A 119 -10.61 -2.35 -11.43
N CYS A 120 -9.33 -1.99 -11.43
CA CYS A 120 -8.46 -2.02 -12.59
C CYS A 120 -7.26 -2.95 -12.37
N GLY A 121 -6.82 -3.57 -13.45
CA GLY A 121 -5.58 -4.33 -13.51
C GLY A 121 -4.82 -4.00 -14.80
N PHE A 122 -3.59 -4.50 -14.89
CA PHE A 122 -2.67 -4.19 -15.97
C PHE A 122 -2.34 -5.44 -16.80
N CYS A 123 -2.46 -5.35 -18.11
CA CYS A 123 -2.16 -6.43 -19.04
C CYS A 123 -0.89 -6.11 -19.83
N GLU A 124 0.16 -6.92 -19.67
CA GLU A 124 1.48 -6.71 -20.28
C GLU A 124 1.88 -7.92 -21.17
N PRO A 125 2.48 -7.70 -22.35
CA PRO A 125 3.10 -8.78 -23.12
C PRO A 125 4.38 -9.30 -22.46
N LYS A 126 4.52 -10.62 -22.36
CA LYS A 126 5.67 -11.32 -21.75
C LYS A 126 6.97 -11.12 -22.51
N GLU A 127 6.92 -11.03 -23.84
CA GLU A 127 8.13 -10.93 -24.68
C GLU A 127 8.77 -9.54 -24.66
N VAL A 128 7.96 -8.48 -24.53
CA VAL A 128 8.43 -7.09 -24.54
C VAL A 128 7.86 -6.35 -23.33
N PRO A 129 8.36 -6.64 -22.12
CA PRO A 129 7.94 -5.92 -20.93
C PRO A 129 8.36 -4.45 -21.04
N GLY A 130 7.48 -3.54 -20.66
CA GLY A 130 7.70 -2.09 -20.67
C GLY A 130 6.49 -1.27 -21.13
N ALA A 131 5.51 -1.89 -21.79
CA ALA A 131 4.26 -1.23 -22.16
C ALA A 131 3.09 -2.22 -22.13
N GLY A 132 1.94 -1.78 -21.60
CA GLY A 132 0.76 -2.62 -21.45
C GLY A 132 -0.53 -1.81 -21.40
N ILE A 133 -1.65 -2.48 -21.19
CA ILE A 133 -2.99 -1.89 -21.24
C ILE A 133 -3.63 -1.96 -19.85
N CYS A 134 -4.20 -0.84 -19.39
CA CYS A 134 -5.03 -0.84 -18.19
C CYS A 134 -6.47 -1.24 -18.54
N ALA A 135 -7.02 -2.22 -17.84
CA ALA A 135 -8.36 -2.74 -18.09
C ALA A 135 -9.08 -3.04 -16.76
N PRO A 136 -10.42 -3.05 -16.72
CA PRO A 136 -11.16 -3.47 -15.55
C PRO A 136 -11.13 -5.00 -15.38
N PHE A 137 -11.30 -5.48 -14.16
CA PHE A 137 -11.47 -6.91 -13.86
C PHE A 137 -12.69 -7.50 -14.57
N SER A 138 -12.61 -8.77 -14.97
CA SER A 138 -13.76 -9.53 -15.46
C SER A 138 -14.79 -9.74 -14.35
N LYS A 139 -16.09 -9.69 -14.70
CA LYS A 139 -17.19 -9.94 -13.75
C LYS A 139 -17.24 -11.38 -13.24
N VAL A 140 -16.58 -12.31 -13.94
CA VAL A 140 -16.64 -13.75 -13.64
C VAL A 140 -15.46 -14.17 -12.76
N ASP A 141 -14.26 -13.70 -13.09
CA ASP A 141 -13.02 -14.07 -12.41
C ASP A 141 -12.03 -12.89 -12.42
N ASN A 142 -11.56 -12.47 -11.24
CA ASN A 142 -10.63 -11.36 -11.06
C ASN A 142 -9.22 -11.66 -11.62
N ASN A 143 -8.95 -12.91 -12.01
CA ASN A 143 -7.68 -13.28 -12.66
C ASN A 143 -7.61 -12.87 -14.15
N PHE A 144 -8.69 -12.33 -14.71
CA PHE A 144 -8.75 -11.92 -16.11
C PHE A 144 -9.24 -10.49 -16.27
N ALA A 145 -8.79 -9.86 -17.36
CA ALA A 145 -9.35 -8.59 -17.82
C ALA A 145 -10.76 -8.79 -18.35
N SER A 146 -11.60 -7.76 -18.25
CA SER A 146 -12.93 -7.79 -18.89
C SER A 146 -12.85 -7.76 -20.42
N TYR A 147 -11.74 -7.31 -21.00
CA TYR A 147 -11.51 -7.25 -22.45
C TYR A 147 -10.01 -7.26 -22.77
N GLY A 148 -9.69 -7.46 -24.05
CA GLY A 148 -8.31 -7.42 -24.55
C GLY A 148 -7.58 -8.77 -24.42
N PRO A 149 -6.25 -8.79 -24.61
CA PRO A 149 -5.47 -10.02 -24.69
C PRO A 149 -5.29 -10.75 -23.35
N CYS A 150 -5.67 -10.13 -22.23
CA CYS A 150 -5.75 -10.79 -20.92
C CYS A 150 -7.18 -11.18 -20.53
N SER A 151 -8.13 -11.17 -21.47
CA SER A 151 -9.50 -11.61 -21.20
C SER A 151 -9.63 -13.13 -21.21
N ALA A 152 -10.64 -13.65 -20.51
CA ALA A 152 -10.90 -15.08 -20.45
C ALA A 152 -11.24 -15.70 -21.82
N GLU A 153 -11.69 -14.88 -22.78
CA GLU A 153 -12.05 -15.32 -24.14
C GLU A 153 -10.84 -15.40 -25.07
N LEU A 154 -9.86 -14.51 -24.91
CA LEU A 154 -8.62 -14.49 -25.67
C LEU A 154 -7.45 -14.87 -24.76
N ILE A 155 -7.43 -16.10 -24.25
CA ILE A 155 -6.31 -16.61 -23.45
C ILE A 155 -5.06 -16.66 -24.34
N ASP A 156 -4.32 -15.55 -24.38
CA ASP A 156 -3.05 -15.46 -25.05
C ASP A 156 -1.94 -15.78 -24.04
N SER A 157 -1.18 -16.84 -24.31
CA SER A 157 -0.03 -17.22 -23.49
C SER A 157 1.06 -16.15 -23.47
N ASN A 158 1.04 -15.23 -24.45
CA ASN A 158 2.04 -14.17 -24.60
C ASN A 158 1.74 -12.94 -23.74
N HIS A 159 0.58 -12.86 -23.09
CA HIS A 159 0.23 -11.76 -22.20
C HIS A 159 0.08 -12.25 -20.75
N GLU A 160 0.38 -11.37 -19.80
CA GLU A 160 0.26 -11.61 -18.36
C GLU A 160 -0.63 -10.54 -17.75
N TRP A 161 -1.61 -10.99 -16.95
CA TRP A 161 -2.51 -10.13 -16.20
C TRP A 161 -1.93 -9.88 -14.81
N ALA A 162 -1.79 -8.61 -14.45
CA ALA A 162 -1.32 -8.18 -13.16
C ALA A 162 -2.46 -7.45 -12.42
N ASP A 163 -2.93 -8.07 -11.35
CA ASP A 163 -4.07 -7.61 -10.55
C ASP A 163 -3.66 -6.51 -9.55
N ASN A 164 -2.55 -6.70 -8.85
CA ASN A 164 -2.10 -5.86 -7.73
C ASN A 164 -0.56 -5.76 -7.64
N TYR A 165 0.14 -6.14 -8.70
CA TYR A 165 1.59 -6.11 -8.79
C TYR A 165 2.03 -5.54 -10.13
N CYS A 166 3.25 -5.02 -10.20
CA CYS A 166 3.85 -4.60 -11.45
C CYS A 166 5.22 -5.24 -11.57
N HIS A 167 5.61 -5.60 -12.80
CA HIS A 167 6.93 -6.15 -13.02
C HIS A 167 7.99 -5.07 -12.78
N THR A 168 8.95 -5.36 -11.91
CA THR A 168 10.06 -4.47 -11.60
C THR A 168 11.31 -5.26 -11.25
N LYS A 169 12.49 -4.69 -11.52
CA LYS A 169 13.77 -5.27 -11.11
C LYS A 169 14.05 -5.07 -9.63
N TYR A 170 13.34 -4.15 -8.98
CA TYR A 170 13.60 -3.75 -7.59
C TYR A 170 12.68 -4.42 -6.57
N THR A 171 12.04 -5.55 -6.87
CA THR A 171 11.09 -6.21 -5.95
C THR A 171 11.68 -6.56 -4.59
N ILE A 172 12.96 -6.94 -4.56
CA ILE A 172 13.65 -7.33 -3.33
C ILE A 172 13.96 -6.11 -2.43
N LEU A 173 14.11 -4.91 -3.02
CA LEU A 173 14.53 -3.70 -2.33
C LEU A 173 13.59 -3.30 -1.16
N PRO A 174 12.28 -3.07 -1.37
CA PRO A 174 11.37 -2.71 -0.28
C PRO A 174 11.22 -3.84 0.75
N ILE A 175 11.35 -5.10 0.35
CA ILE A 175 11.28 -6.24 1.27
C ILE A 175 12.47 -6.21 2.25
N ILE A 176 13.70 -6.05 1.73
CA ILE A 176 14.90 -5.95 2.58
C ILE A 176 14.81 -4.72 3.49
N VAL A 177 14.44 -3.56 2.94
CA VAL A 177 14.32 -2.32 3.72
C VAL A 177 13.28 -2.46 4.83
N MET A 178 12.14 -3.10 4.55
CA MET A 178 11.11 -3.39 5.55
C MET A 178 11.63 -4.33 6.65
N LEU A 179 12.39 -5.37 6.31
CA LEU A 179 13.00 -6.25 7.32
C LEU A 179 13.98 -5.49 8.21
N ILE A 180 14.81 -4.63 7.63
CA ILE A 180 15.76 -3.77 8.38
C ILE A 180 14.99 -2.81 9.29
N TYR A 181 13.93 -2.18 8.78
CA TYR A 181 13.04 -1.31 9.56
C TYR A 181 12.48 -2.06 10.78
N LEU A 182 11.98 -3.28 10.60
CA LEU A 182 11.40 -4.08 11.68
C LEU A 182 12.44 -4.46 12.73
N VAL A 183 13.68 -4.75 12.34
CA VAL A 183 14.77 -5.01 13.28
C VAL A 183 15.03 -3.76 14.13
N PHE A 184 15.17 -2.57 13.53
CA PHE A 184 15.37 -1.34 14.29
C PHE A 184 14.16 -0.99 15.16
N PHE A 185 12.95 -1.20 14.67
CA PHE A 185 11.71 -0.99 15.42
C PHE A 185 11.63 -1.89 16.65
N ALA A 186 11.89 -3.19 16.47
CA ALA A 186 11.86 -4.17 17.55
C ALA A 186 12.98 -3.93 18.59
N ILE A 187 14.19 -3.55 18.16
CA ILE A 187 15.36 -3.33 19.03
C ILE A 187 15.14 -2.21 20.04
N GLY A 188 14.39 -1.16 19.70
CA GLY A 188 14.30 0.01 20.57
C GLY A 188 12.93 0.65 20.63
N PHE A 189 12.43 1.13 19.50
CA PHE A 189 11.24 1.98 19.48
C PHE A 189 9.97 1.28 20.00
N GLY A 190 9.87 -0.04 19.85
CA GLY A 190 8.77 -0.83 20.41
C GLY A 190 8.77 -0.87 21.94
N PRO A 191 9.74 -1.56 22.58
CA PRO A 191 9.70 -1.82 24.03
C PRO A 191 10.31 -0.71 24.89
N LEU A 192 11.30 0.05 24.40
CA LEU A 192 12.05 1.00 25.24
C LEU A 192 11.22 2.19 25.70
N PRO A 193 10.35 2.82 24.89
CA PRO A 193 9.52 3.92 25.38
C PRO A 193 8.64 3.49 26.57
N TRP A 194 8.09 2.28 26.53
CA TRP A 194 7.32 1.71 27.65
C TRP A 194 8.17 1.53 28.91
N ALA A 195 9.41 1.07 28.77
CA ALA A 195 10.34 0.94 29.90
C ALA A 195 10.80 2.31 30.43
N LEU A 196 11.08 3.26 29.55
CA LEU A 196 11.58 4.61 29.90
C LEU A 196 10.50 5.48 30.54
N ASN A 197 9.22 5.24 30.26
CA ASN A 197 8.12 5.92 30.96
C ASN A 197 8.22 5.79 32.48
N ALA A 198 8.69 4.66 33.00
CA ALA A 198 8.93 4.50 34.42
C ALA A 198 10.08 5.40 34.94
N GLU A 199 11.06 5.76 34.11
CA GLU A 199 12.23 6.54 34.51
C GLU A 199 12.00 8.05 34.55
N PHE A 200 11.08 8.57 33.72
CA PHE A 200 10.79 10.01 33.69
C PHE A 200 10.13 10.51 34.98
N TYR A 201 9.30 9.69 35.60
CA TYR A 201 8.54 10.08 36.78
C TYR A 201 9.32 9.81 38.07
N PRO A 202 9.29 10.74 39.04
CA PRO A 202 9.85 10.48 40.35
C PRO A 202 9.13 9.28 41.00
N THR A 203 9.85 8.53 41.85
CA THR A 203 9.39 7.24 42.40
C THR A 203 8.03 7.32 43.10
N TRP A 204 7.71 8.45 43.73
CA TRP A 204 6.44 8.68 44.43
C TRP A 204 5.25 8.93 43.49
N ALA A 205 5.49 9.30 42.23
CA ALA A 205 4.46 9.65 41.25
C ALA A 205 4.43 8.73 40.02
N ARG A 206 5.32 7.74 39.96
CA ARG A 206 5.58 6.95 38.75
C ARG A 206 4.35 6.24 38.20
N GLY A 207 3.60 5.56 39.06
CA GLY A 207 2.37 4.90 38.65
C GLY A 207 1.29 5.90 38.26
N THR A 208 1.00 6.85 39.15
CA THR A 208 -0.11 7.80 38.97
C THR A 208 0.08 8.68 37.73
N CYS A 209 1.24 9.34 37.59
CA CYS A 209 1.50 10.22 36.45
C CYS A 209 1.46 9.48 35.12
N ALA A 210 2.08 8.29 35.03
CA ALA A 210 2.05 7.50 33.80
C ALA A 210 0.61 7.18 33.37
N PHE A 211 -0.20 6.62 34.27
CA PHE A 211 -1.57 6.24 33.92
C PHE A 211 -2.47 7.44 33.62
N PHE A 212 -2.36 8.56 34.35
CA PHE A 212 -3.15 9.76 34.06
C PHE A 212 -2.77 10.42 32.73
N ILE A 213 -1.47 10.47 32.39
CA ILE A 213 -1.02 11.02 31.10
C ILE A 213 -1.49 10.11 29.96
N TYR A 214 -1.34 8.78 30.11
CA TYR A 214 -1.85 7.83 29.12
C TYR A 214 -3.36 7.93 28.95
N ALA A 215 -4.13 8.03 30.05
CA ALA A 215 -5.57 8.23 30.00
C ALA A 215 -5.96 9.56 29.33
N GLY A 216 -5.21 10.64 29.60
CA GLY A 216 -5.41 11.93 28.94
C GLY A 216 -5.18 11.84 27.42
N ILE A 217 -4.07 11.23 26.99
CA ILE A 217 -3.76 11.03 25.57
C ILE A 217 -4.82 10.15 24.90
N THR A 218 -5.21 9.03 25.51
CA THR A 218 -6.24 8.14 24.94
C THR A 218 -7.62 8.80 24.91
N CYS A 219 -7.96 9.66 25.87
CA CYS A 219 -9.17 10.49 25.82
C CYS A 219 -9.12 11.49 24.66
N ILE A 220 -7.98 12.17 24.44
CA ILE A 220 -7.82 13.07 23.28
C ILE A 220 -7.96 12.29 21.97
N THR A 221 -7.33 11.12 21.86
CA THR A 221 -7.47 10.23 20.70
C THR A 221 -8.92 9.78 20.52
N PHE A 222 -9.62 9.41 21.59
CA PHE A 222 -11.02 8.99 21.54
C PHE A 222 -11.92 10.14 21.05
N ILE A 223 -11.77 11.34 21.60
CA ILE A 223 -12.54 12.53 21.18
C ILE A 223 -12.23 12.86 19.73
N PHE A 224 -10.96 12.83 19.33
CA PHE A 224 -10.55 13.07 17.94
C PHE A 224 -11.16 12.03 17.00
N SER A 225 -11.06 10.74 17.30
CA SER A 225 -11.65 9.67 16.49
C SER A 225 -13.16 9.80 16.41
N TYR A 226 -13.85 10.11 17.52
CA TYR A 226 -15.30 10.28 17.54
C TYR A 226 -15.78 11.49 16.70
N ILE A 227 -15.00 12.58 16.67
CA ILE A 227 -15.37 13.80 15.93
C ILE A 227 -14.96 13.74 14.46
N PHE A 228 -13.75 13.26 14.16
CA PHE A 228 -13.13 13.39 12.84
C PHE A 228 -13.14 12.10 12.00
N VAL A 229 -13.29 10.93 12.62
CA VAL A 229 -13.29 9.65 11.90
C VAL A 229 -14.73 9.17 11.77
N PRO A 230 -15.38 9.34 10.60
CA PRO A 230 -16.70 8.78 10.38
C PRO A 230 -16.64 7.25 10.39
N GLU A 231 -17.73 6.61 10.81
CA GLU A 231 -17.88 5.15 10.72
C GLU A 231 -17.81 4.72 9.24
N THR A 232 -16.78 3.97 8.87
CA THR A 232 -16.57 3.49 7.48
C THR A 232 -17.25 2.14 7.21
N LYS A 233 -17.97 1.59 8.19
CA LYS A 233 -18.62 0.29 8.07
C LYS A 233 -19.73 0.32 7.00
N GLY A 234 -19.56 -0.48 5.97
CA GLY A 234 -20.54 -0.63 4.88
C GLY A 234 -20.34 0.34 3.71
N TYR A 235 -19.31 1.18 3.75
CA TYR A 235 -18.92 2.02 2.63
C TYR A 235 -17.85 1.34 1.77
N ASN A 236 -17.96 1.48 0.45
CA ASN A 236 -16.89 1.10 -0.47
C ASN A 236 -15.73 2.12 -0.40
N ILE A 237 -14.52 1.73 -0.83
CA ILE A 237 -13.32 2.59 -0.74
C ILE A 237 -13.55 3.96 -1.41
N GLU A 238 -14.23 3.99 -2.56
CA GLU A 238 -14.61 5.23 -3.26
C GLU A 238 -15.47 6.16 -2.40
N GLU A 239 -16.41 5.60 -1.63
CA GLU A 239 -17.29 6.38 -0.76
C GLU A 239 -16.52 6.93 0.45
N ILE A 240 -15.56 6.16 0.97
CA ILE A 240 -14.66 6.60 2.03
C ILE A 240 -13.80 7.77 1.54
N GLU A 241 -13.24 7.70 0.32
CA GLU A 241 -12.51 8.82 -0.27
C GLU A 241 -13.40 10.05 -0.39
N MET A 242 -14.62 9.90 -0.90
CA MET A 242 -15.59 10.99 -1.00
C MET A 242 -15.89 11.63 0.36
N LEU A 243 -15.89 10.87 1.47
CA LEU A 243 -16.08 11.42 2.82
C LEU A 243 -14.97 12.39 3.21
N PHE A 244 -13.71 12.15 2.81
CA PHE A 244 -12.55 12.99 3.08
C PHE A 244 -12.29 14.09 2.03
N MET A 245 -12.98 14.06 0.89
CA MET A 245 -12.87 15.12 -0.12
C MET A 245 -13.49 16.45 0.32
N SER A 246 -12.84 17.56 -0.08
CA SER A 246 -13.40 18.92 -0.01
C SER A 246 -14.74 18.99 -0.78
N LYS A 247 -15.68 19.81 -0.31
CA LYS A 247 -17.01 19.98 -0.94
C LYS A 247 -16.92 20.30 -2.44
N LYS A 248 -15.87 21.03 -2.86
CA LYS A 248 -15.63 21.38 -4.26
C LYS A 248 -15.30 20.15 -5.10
N ASP A 249 -14.45 19.27 -4.59
CA ASP A 249 -14.01 18.09 -5.32
C ASP A 249 -15.04 16.97 -5.28
N ARG A 250 -15.76 16.82 -4.15
CA ARG A 250 -16.94 15.95 -4.08
C ARG A 250 -17.98 16.31 -5.14
N LYS A 251 -18.29 17.61 -5.28
CA LYS A 251 -19.20 18.07 -6.35
C LYS A 251 -18.70 17.72 -7.74
N LYS A 252 -17.39 17.85 -8.02
CA LYS A 252 -16.81 17.45 -9.32
C LYS A 252 -16.96 15.96 -9.58
N VAL A 253 -16.69 15.11 -8.59
CA VAL A 253 -16.82 13.65 -8.73
C VAL A 253 -18.27 13.26 -8.93
N THR A 254 -19.19 13.79 -8.12
CA THR A 254 -20.63 13.51 -8.26
C THR A 254 -21.20 14.02 -9.59
N SER A 255 -20.77 15.21 -10.05
CA SER A 255 -21.19 15.73 -11.36
C SER A 255 -20.55 14.99 -12.53
N ALA A 256 -19.33 14.47 -12.38
CA ALA A 256 -18.76 13.56 -13.35
C ALA A 256 -19.56 12.25 -13.39
N GLN A 257 -19.88 11.63 -12.24
CA GLN A 257 -20.68 10.41 -12.17
C GLN A 257 -22.10 10.58 -12.73
N GLN A 258 -22.71 11.77 -12.65
CA GLN A 258 -24.03 12.06 -13.24
C GLN A 258 -23.99 12.43 -14.73
N ALA A 259 -22.80 12.69 -15.29
CA ALA A 259 -22.62 12.99 -16.71
C ALA A 259 -22.30 11.74 -17.56
N PHE A 260 -22.30 10.55 -16.93
CA PHE A 260 -22.07 9.23 -17.53
C PHE A 260 -23.24 8.30 -17.26
#